data_AF-A0A965UXU5-F1
#
_entry.id   AF-A0A965UXU5-F1
#
_cell.length_a   1.000
_cell.length_b   1.000
_cell.length_c   1.000
_cell.angle_alpha   90.00
_cell.angle_beta   90.00
_cell.angle_gamma   90.00
#
_symmetry.space_group_name_H-M   'P 1'
#
loop_
_entity.id
_entity.type
_entity.pdbx_description
1 polymer ?
#
loop_
_entity_poly.entity_id
_entity_poly.type
_entity_poly.pdbx_seq_one_letter_code
_entity_poly.pdbx_strand_id
1 'polypeptide(L)'
;MKGARLLLHAGPPVAWGDMCGPMHGAMIGAVLYEGWAKTPEKAQQMLERGEIAFGQCHDFQAVGPMTGIISPSMPLIQVRDATHGNVAYTNINEGIGRCLRFGANGPDVLQRLKWFEKVLAPVLKAAVRHNFDKTGGIDLKAIQSQALLMGDEVHSRNAASTSLFFMTLAVPLAAVKGQVPQDHIHQTLDFVAKTSQF
;
A
#
# COMPACT_ATOMS: atom_id res chain seq x y z
N MET A 1 -14.46 4.41 -3.12
CA MET A 1 -14.08 4.39 -4.55
C MET A 1 -14.62 3.18 -5.34
N LYS A 2 -15.18 2.13 -4.72
CA LYS A 2 -15.72 0.97 -5.46
C LYS A 2 -16.79 1.40 -6.48
N GLY A 3 -16.60 1.05 -7.74
CA GLY A 3 -17.51 1.35 -8.86
C GLY A 3 -17.15 2.60 -9.68
N ALA A 4 -16.23 3.45 -9.22
CA ALA A 4 -15.74 4.58 -9.99
C ALA A 4 -14.41 4.22 -10.71
N ARG A 5 -14.26 4.62 -11.98
CA ARG A 5 -12.98 4.58 -12.69
C ARG A 5 -12.14 5.79 -12.28
N LEU A 6 -11.57 5.73 -11.07
CA LEU A 6 -10.71 6.76 -10.48
C LEU A 6 -9.39 6.13 -10.06
N LEU A 7 -8.27 6.75 -10.45
CA LEU A 7 -6.94 6.43 -9.97
C LEU A 7 -6.38 7.64 -9.23
N LEU A 8 -5.80 7.42 -8.05
CA LEU A 8 -5.08 8.48 -7.34
C LEU A 8 -3.61 8.46 -7.69
N HIS A 9 -2.94 9.60 -7.51
CA HIS A 9 -1.48 9.72 -7.63
C HIS A 9 -0.89 10.67 -6.58
N ALA A 10 0.43 10.56 -6.38
CA ALA A 10 1.18 11.51 -5.56
C ALA A 10 1.30 12.89 -6.25
N GLY A 11 1.59 13.92 -5.45
CA GLY A 11 1.83 15.27 -5.94
C GLY A 11 0.55 16.09 -6.21
N PRO A 12 0.70 17.31 -6.78
CA PRO A 12 -0.41 18.19 -7.15
C PRO A 12 -1.16 17.68 -8.39
N PRO A 13 -2.34 18.26 -8.74
CA PRO A 13 -3.08 17.85 -9.93
C PRO A 13 -2.19 17.85 -11.18
N VAL A 14 -2.23 16.77 -11.96
CA VAL A 14 -1.49 16.65 -13.23
C VAL A 14 -2.34 15.91 -14.26
N ALA A 15 -2.37 16.42 -15.49
CA ALA A 15 -3.08 15.79 -16.60
C ALA A 15 -2.25 14.62 -17.16
N TRP A 16 -2.91 13.67 -17.84
CA TRP A 16 -2.23 12.50 -18.44
C TRP A 16 -1.01 12.90 -19.30
N GLY A 17 -1.14 13.90 -20.16
CA GLY A 17 -0.09 14.33 -21.08
C GLY A 17 1.17 14.89 -20.38
N ASP A 18 1.03 15.34 -19.13
CA ASP A 18 2.10 15.96 -18.35
C ASP A 18 2.69 15.00 -17.30
N MET A 19 2.13 13.79 -17.16
CA MET A 19 2.68 12.76 -16.29
C MET A 19 4.01 12.23 -16.85
N CYS A 20 4.97 11.98 -15.95
CA CYS A 20 6.25 11.40 -16.33
C CYS A 20 6.13 9.89 -16.64
N GLY A 21 7.13 9.32 -17.32
CA GLY A 21 7.13 7.91 -17.73
C GLY A 21 6.80 6.90 -16.62
N PRO A 22 7.40 6.99 -15.41
CA PRO A 22 7.01 6.14 -14.28
C PRO A 22 5.54 6.25 -13.89
N MET A 23 4.95 7.46 -13.92
CA MET A 23 3.52 7.65 -13.64
C MET A 23 2.66 7.00 -14.73
N HIS A 24 3.01 7.16 -16.02
CA HIS A 24 2.31 6.45 -17.11
C HIS A 24 2.33 4.94 -16.92
N GLY A 25 3.51 4.37 -16.63
CA GLY A 25 3.65 2.94 -16.37
C GLY A 25 2.81 2.46 -15.20
N ALA A 26 2.79 3.22 -14.09
CA ALA A 26 2.04 2.90 -12.89
C ALA A 26 0.52 3.01 -13.11
N MET A 27 0.05 4.04 -13.82
CA MET A 27 -1.35 4.19 -14.20
C MET A 27 -1.81 3.01 -15.07
N ILE A 28 -1.07 2.69 -16.12
CA ILE A 28 -1.35 1.52 -16.98
C ILE A 28 -1.42 0.24 -16.13
N GLY A 29 -0.46 0.03 -15.22
CA GLY A 29 -0.46 -1.12 -14.33
C GLY A 29 -1.68 -1.18 -13.41
N ALA A 30 -2.13 -0.03 -12.90
CA ALA A 30 -3.35 0.05 -12.10
C ALA A 30 -4.62 -0.29 -12.91
N VAL A 31 -4.73 0.19 -14.15
CA VAL A 31 -5.84 -0.18 -15.05
C VAL A 31 -5.89 -1.69 -15.31
N LEU A 32 -4.72 -2.31 -15.51
CA LEU A 32 -4.60 -3.76 -15.69
C LEU A 32 -4.93 -4.52 -14.40
N TYR A 33 -4.46 -4.04 -13.25
CA TYR A 33 -4.72 -4.63 -11.95
C TYR A 33 -6.21 -4.63 -11.59
N GLU A 34 -6.92 -3.54 -11.92
CA GLU A 34 -8.38 -3.43 -11.74
C GLU A 34 -9.17 -4.23 -12.80
N GLY A 35 -8.50 -4.75 -13.84
CA GLY A 35 -9.12 -5.51 -14.92
C GLY A 35 -9.96 -4.65 -15.86
N TRP A 36 -9.77 -3.33 -15.88
CA TRP A 36 -10.48 -2.42 -16.78
C TRP A 36 -10.03 -2.55 -18.23
N ALA A 37 -8.78 -2.97 -18.44
CA ALA A 37 -8.22 -3.32 -19.73
C ALA A 37 -7.51 -4.68 -19.67
N LYS A 38 -7.37 -5.33 -20.83
CA LYS A 38 -6.68 -6.64 -20.95
C LYS A 38 -5.23 -6.53 -21.41
N THR A 39 -4.83 -5.39 -21.97
CA THR A 39 -3.46 -5.18 -22.48
C THR A 39 -2.99 -3.76 -22.16
N PRO A 40 -1.67 -3.53 -22.04
CA PRO A 40 -1.10 -2.20 -21.80
C PRO A 40 -1.57 -1.15 -22.80
N GLU A 41 -1.69 -1.52 -24.08
CA GLU A 41 -2.09 -0.61 -25.16
C GLU A 41 -3.54 -0.17 -24.98
N LYS A 42 -4.44 -1.09 -24.61
CA LYS A 42 -5.83 -0.75 -24.30
C LYS A 42 -5.94 0.12 -23.05
N ALA A 43 -5.14 -0.18 -22.02
CA ALA A 43 -5.09 0.63 -20.81
C ALA A 43 -4.65 2.07 -21.11
N GLN A 44 -3.60 2.22 -21.92
CA GLN A 44 -3.12 3.52 -22.37
C GLN A 44 -4.19 4.29 -23.15
N GLN A 45 -4.87 3.66 -24.11
CA GLN A 45 -5.94 4.30 -24.88
C GLN A 45 -7.08 4.80 -23.98
N MET A 46 -7.46 4.03 -22.94
CA MET A 46 -8.48 4.46 -21.98
C MET A 46 -8.05 5.69 -21.18
N LEU A 47 -6.78 5.74 -20.76
CA LEU A 47 -6.19 6.87 -20.04
C LEU A 47 -6.13 8.12 -20.93
N GLU A 48 -5.68 7.98 -22.17
CA GLU A 48 -5.59 9.07 -23.17
C GLU A 48 -6.97 9.65 -23.53
N ARG A 49 -8.00 8.80 -23.57
CA ARG A 49 -9.39 9.22 -23.87
C ARG A 49 -10.12 9.83 -22.68
N GLY A 50 -9.50 9.87 -21.50
CA GLY A 50 -10.14 10.38 -20.29
C GLY A 50 -11.27 9.48 -19.78
N GLU A 51 -11.26 8.18 -20.10
CA GLU A 51 -12.24 7.21 -19.58
C GLU A 51 -12.04 6.89 -18.09
N ILE A 52 -10.93 7.36 -17.51
CA ILE A 52 -10.50 7.16 -16.13
C ILE A 52 -10.18 8.54 -15.56
N ALA A 53 -10.80 8.87 -14.43
CA ALA A 53 -10.52 10.10 -13.70
C ALA A 53 -9.23 9.96 -12.89
N PHE A 54 -8.56 11.09 -12.68
CA PHE A 54 -7.40 11.19 -11.78
C PHE A 54 -7.73 12.06 -10.58
N GLY A 55 -7.20 11.68 -9.42
CA GLY A 55 -7.26 12.47 -8.19
C GLY A 55 -5.90 12.53 -7.52
N GLN A 56 -5.61 13.59 -6.78
CA GLN A 56 -4.41 13.61 -5.96
C GLN A 56 -4.67 12.89 -4.66
N CYS A 57 -3.73 12.10 -4.14
CA CYS A 57 -3.92 11.40 -2.88
C CYS A 57 -4.35 12.35 -1.74
N HIS A 58 -3.80 13.57 -1.69
CA HIS A 58 -4.08 14.56 -0.64
C HIS A 58 -5.56 14.98 -0.57
N ASP A 59 -6.27 15.03 -1.70
CA ASP A 59 -7.71 15.35 -1.75
C ASP A 59 -8.59 14.25 -1.14
N PHE A 60 -8.03 13.04 -0.98
CA PHE A 60 -8.72 11.86 -0.49
C PHE A 60 -8.15 11.37 0.85
N GLN A 61 -7.52 12.28 1.61
CA GLN A 61 -6.88 11.97 2.89
C GLN A 61 -5.84 10.85 2.76
N ALA A 62 -5.22 10.71 1.59
CA ALA A 62 -4.24 9.68 1.32
C ALA A 62 -2.88 10.29 1.03
N VAL A 63 -1.84 9.49 1.23
CA VAL A 63 -0.50 9.74 0.74
C VAL A 63 -0.02 8.49 0.00
N GLY A 64 0.83 8.67 -0.99
CA GLY A 64 1.41 7.58 -1.77
C GLY A 64 2.89 7.86 -2.02
N PRO A 65 3.80 6.91 -1.75
CA PRO A 65 5.22 7.07 -2.02
C PRO A 65 5.49 7.00 -3.53
N MET A 66 6.48 7.76 -3.99
CA MET A 66 6.94 7.78 -5.40
C MET A 66 5.82 8.22 -6.37
N THR A 67 5.40 7.40 -7.33
CA THR A 67 4.23 7.72 -8.18
C THR A 67 2.93 7.78 -7.37
N GLY A 68 2.89 7.10 -6.22
CA GLY A 68 1.79 7.12 -5.27
C GLY A 68 0.46 6.59 -5.81
N ILE A 69 0.50 5.73 -6.84
CA ILE A 69 -0.73 5.23 -7.46
C ILE A 69 -1.55 4.40 -6.47
N ILE A 70 -2.84 4.74 -6.38
CA ILE A 70 -3.84 3.99 -5.61
C ILE A 70 -5.05 3.75 -6.52
N SER A 71 -5.49 2.50 -6.61
CA SER A 71 -6.70 2.10 -7.34
C SER A 71 -7.75 1.48 -6.40
N PRO A 72 -9.03 1.38 -6.81
CA PRO A 72 -10.13 1.04 -5.90
C PRO A 72 -10.03 -0.31 -5.18
N SER A 73 -9.36 -1.31 -5.77
CA SER A 73 -9.20 -2.65 -5.20
C SER A 73 -7.92 -2.81 -4.38
N MET A 74 -6.99 -1.84 -4.43
CA MET A 74 -5.76 -1.90 -3.65
C MET A 74 -6.05 -1.84 -2.15
N PRO A 75 -5.46 -2.73 -1.34
CA PRO A 75 -5.52 -2.59 0.11
C PRO A 75 -4.71 -1.38 0.57
N LEU A 76 -5.25 -0.65 1.54
CA LEU A 76 -4.62 0.52 2.15
C LEU A 76 -4.43 0.30 3.65
N ILE A 77 -3.39 0.94 4.20
CA ILE A 77 -3.23 1.13 5.64
C ILE A 77 -4.09 2.34 6.02
N GLN A 78 -4.93 2.17 7.03
CA GLN A 78 -5.69 3.26 7.62
C GLN A 78 -5.05 3.69 8.93
N VAL A 79 -4.72 4.97 9.04
CA VAL A 79 -4.20 5.59 10.27
C VAL A 79 -5.26 6.53 10.81
N ARG A 80 -5.53 6.46 12.12
CA ARG A 80 -6.45 7.36 12.82
C ARG A 80 -5.68 8.15 13.86
N ASP A 81 -5.88 9.46 13.89
CA ASP A 81 -5.48 10.26 15.05
C ASP A 81 -6.45 9.99 16.20
N ALA A 82 -5.95 9.38 17.28
CA ALA A 82 -6.75 9.08 18.45
C ALA A 82 -7.25 10.34 19.19
N THR A 83 -6.60 11.49 18.99
CA THR A 83 -6.91 12.76 19.67
C THR A 83 -8.04 13.51 18.97
N HIS A 84 -7.93 13.67 17.65
CA HIS A 84 -8.85 14.51 16.85
C HIS A 84 -9.80 13.70 15.98
N GLY A 85 -9.59 12.39 15.84
CA GLY A 85 -10.47 11.49 15.10
C GLY A 85 -10.30 11.52 13.57
N ASN A 86 -9.39 12.33 13.03
CA ASN A 86 -9.09 12.33 11.59
C ASN A 86 -8.49 10.99 11.16
N VAL A 87 -8.72 10.66 9.89
CA VAL A 87 -8.25 9.42 9.26
C VAL A 87 -7.41 9.77 8.05
N ALA A 88 -6.32 9.02 7.86
CA ALA A 88 -5.49 9.09 6.67
C ALA A 88 -5.18 7.69 6.14
N TYR A 89 -4.81 7.61 4.86
CA TYR A 89 -4.56 6.36 4.15
C TYR A 89 -3.21 6.36 3.44
N THR A 90 -2.60 5.19 3.30
CA THR A 90 -1.46 4.97 2.40
C THR A 90 -1.51 3.58 1.80
N ASN A 91 -0.90 3.39 0.63
CA ASN A 91 -0.68 2.06 0.08
C ASN A 91 0.36 1.28 0.91
N ILE A 92 0.48 -0.02 0.63
CA ILE A 92 1.44 -0.92 1.29
C ILE A 92 2.69 -1.01 0.41
N ASN A 93 3.89 -0.99 1.02
CA ASN A 93 5.15 -1.12 0.30
C ASN A 93 5.27 -2.47 -0.42
N GLU A 94 5.46 -2.45 -1.74
CA GLU A 94 5.55 -3.62 -2.62
C GLU A 94 6.88 -4.42 -2.50
N GLY A 95 7.79 -3.94 -1.65
CA GLY A 95 9.14 -4.47 -1.46
C GLY A 95 10.19 -3.77 -2.33
N ILE A 96 11.29 -4.48 -2.56
CA ILE A 96 12.45 -3.99 -3.32
C ILE A 96 12.37 -4.49 -4.77
N GLY A 97 12.91 -3.69 -5.70
CA GLY A 97 13.05 -4.05 -7.12
C GLY A 97 11.92 -3.48 -7.98
N ARG A 98 11.42 -4.28 -8.93
CA ARG A 98 10.34 -3.88 -9.84
C ARG A 98 9.03 -3.75 -9.04
N CYS A 99 8.50 -2.54 -8.97
CA CYS A 99 7.29 -2.20 -8.23
C CYS A 99 6.45 -1.19 -9.03
N LEU A 100 5.14 -1.22 -8.83
CA LEU A 100 4.21 -0.29 -9.47
C LEU A 100 4.51 1.16 -9.10
N ARG A 101 4.93 1.42 -7.86
CA ARG A 101 5.34 2.77 -7.40
C ARG A 101 6.51 3.39 -8.19
N PHE A 102 7.24 2.59 -8.98
CA PHE A 102 8.30 3.04 -9.89
C PHE A 102 7.91 2.91 -11.38
N GLY A 103 6.65 2.59 -11.68
CA GLY A 103 6.13 2.46 -13.04
C GLY A 103 6.24 1.07 -13.66
N ALA A 104 6.79 0.08 -12.95
CA ALA A 104 6.83 -1.28 -13.45
C ALA A 104 5.44 -1.92 -13.40
N ASN A 105 4.97 -2.49 -14.51
CA ASN A 105 3.62 -3.05 -14.63
C ASN A 105 3.60 -4.44 -15.28
N GLY A 106 4.74 -5.15 -15.21
CA GLY A 106 4.87 -6.51 -15.72
C GLY A 106 4.03 -7.54 -14.95
N PRO A 107 3.88 -8.77 -15.49
CA PRO A 107 3.06 -9.82 -14.88
C PRO A 107 3.45 -10.13 -13.43
N ASP A 108 4.74 -10.09 -13.10
CA ASP A 108 5.25 -10.32 -11.74
C ASP A 108 4.82 -9.25 -10.74
N VAL A 109 4.74 -7.98 -11.17
CA VAL A 109 4.25 -6.87 -10.35
C VAL A 109 2.75 -7.03 -10.12
N LEU A 110 1.97 -7.26 -11.18
CA LEU A 110 0.51 -7.41 -11.08
C LEU A 110 0.13 -8.64 -10.24
N GLN A 111 0.86 -9.76 -10.38
CA GLN A 111 0.65 -10.96 -9.56
C GLN A 111 0.95 -10.66 -8.08
N ARG A 112 2.01 -9.91 -7.79
CA ARG A 112 2.33 -9.47 -6.42
C ARG A 112 1.24 -8.59 -5.84
N LEU A 113 0.72 -7.62 -6.58
CA LEU A 113 -0.40 -6.78 -6.13
C LEU A 113 -1.66 -7.61 -5.85
N LYS A 114 -1.94 -8.65 -6.67
CA LYS A 114 -3.04 -9.59 -6.39
C LYS A 114 -2.78 -10.46 -5.16
N TRP A 115 -1.52 -10.82 -4.90
CA TRP A 115 -1.13 -11.47 -3.64
C TRP A 115 -1.31 -10.52 -2.45
N PHE A 116 -1.01 -9.23 -2.60
CA PHE A 116 -1.26 -8.21 -1.56
C PHE A 116 -2.74 -8.17 -1.18
N GLU A 117 -3.60 -8.09 -2.18
CA GLU A 117 -5.07 -8.07 -2.02
C GLU A 117 -5.61 -9.33 -1.34
N LYS A 118 -5.13 -10.51 -1.75
CA LYS A 118 -5.73 -11.80 -1.37
C LYS A 118 -5.08 -12.46 -0.16
N VAL A 119 -3.83 -12.13 0.16
CA VAL A 119 -3.03 -12.81 1.18
C VAL A 119 -2.52 -11.82 2.21
N LEU A 120 -1.66 -10.88 1.81
CA LEU A 120 -0.97 -9.98 2.75
C LEU A 120 -1.98 -9.12 3.55
N ALA A 121 -2.87 -8.43 2.85
CA ALA A 121 -3.77 -7.48 3.47
C ALA A 121 -4.80 -8.14 4.41
N PRO A 122 -5.43 -9.29 4.07
CA PRO A 122 -6.26 -10.02 5.02
C PRO A 122 -5.52 -10.46 6.29
N VAL A 123 -4.27 -10.92 6.16
CA VAL A 123 -3.44 -11.32 7.31
C VAL A 123 -3.09 -10.13 8.20
N LEU A 124 -2.61 -9.02 7.61
CA LEU A 124 -2.33 -7.80 8.35
C LEU A 124 -3.59 -7.24 9.01
N LYS A 125 -4.72 -7.27 8.32
CA LYS A 125 -6.00 -6.81 8.86
C LYS A 125 -6.41 -7.61 10.10
N ALA A 126 -6.23 -8.93 10.11
CA ALA A 126 -6.52 -9.76 11.27
C ALA A 126 -5.64 -9.38 12.47
N ALA A 127 -4.32 -9.21 12.25
CA ALA A 127 -3.39 -8.79 13.29
C ALA A 127 -3.69 -7.39 13.84
N VAL A 128 -3.92 -6.42 12.95
CA VAL A 128 -4.27 -5.05 13.32
C VAL A 128 -5.60 -5.00 14.07
N ARG A 129 -6.60 -5.80 13.65
CA ARG A 129 -7.89 -5.89 14.34
C ARG A 129 -7.74 -6.47 15.74
N HIS A 130 -6.94 -7.51 15.91
CA HIS A 130 -6.64 -8.08 17.22
C HIS A 130 -6.03 -7.01 18.15
N ASN A 131 -5.04 -6.25 17.69
CA ASN A 131 -4.48 -5.13 18.46
C ASN A 131 -5.53 -4.04 18.71
N PHE A 132 -6.35 -3.71 17.72
CA PHE A 132 -7.41 -2.71 17.86
C PHE A 132 -8.40 -3.07 18.98
N ASP A 133 -8.85 -4.32 19.03
CA ASP A 133 -9.82 -4.78 20.02
C ASP A 133 -9.23 -4.86 21.45
N LYS A 134 -7.91 -4.88 21.59
CA LYS A 134 -7.20 -4.98 22.88
C LYS A 134 -6.65 -3.65 23.39
N THR A 135 -6.07 -2.85 22.51
CA THR A 135 -5.29 -1.65 22.85
C THR A 135 -5.68 -0.42 22.02
N GLY A 136 -6.73 -0.51 21.20
CA GLY A 136 -7.18 0.60 20.34
C GLY A 136 -6.36 0.78 19.06
N GLY A 137 -5.37 -0.09 18.80
CA GLY A 137 -4.59 -0.13 17.56
C GLY A 137 -3.11 -0.36 17.83
N ILE A 138 -2.29 -0.07 16.82
CA ILE A 138 -0.83 -0.04 16.94
C ILE A 138 -0.42 1.43 17.13
N ASP A 139 0.33 1.72 18.19
CA ASP A 139 0.84 3.07 18.46
C ASP A 139 2.01 3.41 17.52
N LEU A 140 1.68 4.10 16.43
CA LEU A 140 2.66 4.52 15.42
C LEU A 140 3.63 5.58 15.95
N LYS A 141 3.21 6.44 16.89
CA LYS A 141 4.10 7.48 17.45
C LYS A 141 5.15 6.85 18.34
N ALA A 142 4.80 5.83 19.12
CA ALA A 142 5.76 5.07 19.91
C ALA A 142 6.80 4.37 19.02
N ILE A 143 6.35 3.70 17.94
CA ILE A 143 7.25 3.07 16.95
C ILE A 143 8.20 4.10 16.33
N GLN A 144 7.67 5.23 15.83
CA GLN A 144 8.47 6.29 15.21
C GLN A 144 9.50 6.87 16.19
N SER A 145 9.06 7.20 17.41
CA SER A 145 9.94 7.78 18.44
C SER A 145 11.10 6.84 18.79
N GLN A 146 10.82 5.55 18.96
CA GLN A 146 11.86 4.56 19.22
C GLN A 146 12.77 4.34 18.01
N ALA A 147 12.21 4.30 16.80
CA ALA A 147 12.99 4.14 15.57
C ALA A 147 14.00 5.27 15.37
N LEU A 148 13.62 6.53 15.65
CA LEU A 148 14.53 7.68 15.61
C LEU A 148 15.72 7.51 16.57
N LEU A 149 15.49 6.98 17.77
CA LEU A 149 16.55 6.66 18.73
C LEU A 149 17.42 5.47 18.31
N MET A 150 16.95 4.66 17.37
CA MET A 150 17.66 3.53 16.78
C MET A 150 18.32 3.87 15.43
N GLY A 151 18.37 5.16 15.06
CA GLY A 151 19.10 5.65 13.90
C GLY A 151 18.34 5.60 12.57
N ASP A 152 17.03 5.36 12.59
CA ASP A 152 16.14 5.67 11.47
C ASP A 152 15.90 7.18 11.38
N GLU A 153 15.52 7.66 10.19
CA GLU A 153 14.96 9.01 9.99
C GLU A 153 13.54 8.97 9.41
N VAL A 154 12.95 7.77 9.35
CA VAL A 154 11.56 7.48 8.98
C VAL A 154 11.11 7.98 7.60
N HIS A 155 12.06 8.19 6.69
CA HIS A 155 11.80 8.52 5.28
C HIS A 155 12.62 7.63 4.34
N SER A 156 13.94 7.78 4.33
CA SER A 156 14.88 6.96 3.53
C SER A 156 15.34 5.69 4.24
N ARG A 157 15.48 5.73 5.57
CA ARG A 157 15.96 4.65 6.42
C ARG A 157 14.89 4.32 7.45
N ASN A 158 14.36 3.10 7.32
CA ASN A 158 13.18 2.61 8.04
C ASN A 158 13.43 1.22 8.66
N ALA A 159 14.69 0.84 8.91
CA ALA A 159 15.03 -0.51 9.31
C ALA A 159 14.54 -0.81 10.74
N ALA A 160 14.72 0.15 11.65
CA ALA A 160 14.27 0.03 13.03
C ALA A 160 12.75 0.05 13.13
N SER A 161 12.09 0.99 12.45
CA SER A 161 10.63 1.11 12.38
C SER A 161 9.98 -0.15 11.76
N THR A 162 10.54 -0.69 10.67
CA THR A 162 10.07 -1.96 10.09
C THR A 162 10.18 -3.10 11.11
N SER A 163 11.31 -3.20 11.81
CA SER A 163 11.54 -4.24 12.83
C SER A 163 10.60 -4.11 14.03
N LEU A 164 10.39 -2.88 14.52
CA LEU A 164 9.46 -2.57 15.61
C LEU A 164 8.04 -2.91 15.22
N PHE A 165 7.60 -2.50 14.02
CA PHE A 165 6.30 -2.86 13.49
C PHE A 165 6.13 -4.37 13.37
N PHE A 166 7.13 -5.09 12.83
CA PHE A 166 7.12 -6.55 12.75
C PHE A 166 6.92 -7.21 14.11
N MET A 167 7.59 -6.71 15.17
CA MET A 167 7.38 -7.21 16.54
C MET A 167 5.94 -7.02 17.02
N THR A 168 5.28 -5.91 16.65
CA THR A 168 3.87 -5.67 17.01
C THR A 168 2.89 -6.64 16.35
N LEU A 169 3.30 -7.31 15.27
CA LEU A 169 2.47 -8.29 14.56
C LEU A 169 2.62 -9.71 15.11
N ALA A 170 3.73 -10.02 15.78
CA ALA A 170 4.09 -11.39 16.14
C ALA A 170 3.04 -12.08 17.03
N VAL A 171 2.70 -11.46 18.17
CA VAL A 171 1.70 -12.02 19.11
C VAL A 171 0.29 -12.05 18.52
N PRO A 172 -0.20 -10.97 17.88
CA PRO A 172 -1.50 -10.98 17.21
C PRO A 172 -1.64 -12.08 16.17
N LEU A 173 -0.63 -12.28 15.32
CA LEU A 173 -0.64 -13.31 14.28
C LEU A 173 -0.68 -14.73 14.86
N ALA A 174 0.01 -14.97 15.96
CA ALA A 174 -0.11 -16.24 16.69
C ALA A 174 -1.53 -16.44 17.27
N ALA A 175 -2.15 -15.36 17.75
CA ALA A 175 -3.48 -15.40 18.36
C ALA A 175 -4.64 -15.52 17.35
N VAL A 176 -4.47 -15.04 16.11
CA VAL A 176 -5.48 -15.17 15.04
C VAL A 176 -5.35 -16.45 14.22
N LYS A 177 -4.52 -17.40 14.66
CA LYS A 177 -4.38 -18.73 14.05
C LYS A 177 -5.76 -19.40 13.98
N GLY A 178 -6.24 -19.68 12.77
CA GLY A 178 -7.58 -20.22 12.51
C GLY A 178 -8.56 -19.23 11.87
N GLN A 179 -8.28 -17.92 11.92
CA GLN A 179 -9.02 -16.90 11.16
C GLN A 179 -8.46 -16.71 9.75
N VAL A 180 -7.16 -16.99 9.58
CA VAL A 180 -6.43 -16.95 8.31
C VAL A 180 -5.58 -18.22 8.15
N PRO A 181 -5.30 -18.68 6.91
CA PRO A 181 -4.46 -19.85 6.68
C PRO A 181 -3.04 -19.67 7.26
N GLN A 182 -2.50 -20.72 7.89
CA GLN A 182 -1.18 -20.66 8.53
C GLN A 182 -0.07 -20.32 7.51
N ASP A 183 -0.15 -20.88 6.30
CA ASP A 183 0.79 -20.60 5.22
C ASP A 183 0.78 -19.12 4.81
N HIS A 184 -0.38 -18.45 4.88
CA HIS A 184 -0.49 -17.03 4.59
C HIS A 184 0.19 -16.16 5.66
N ILE A 185 0.11 -16.58 6.93
CA ILE A 185 0.84 -15.93 8.03
C ILE A 185 2.34 -16.04 7.78
N HIS A 186 2.83 -17.24 7.45
CA HIS A 186 4.24 -17.46 7.15
C HIS A 186 4.71 -16.61 5.97
N GLN A 187 3.98 -16.63 4.84
CA GLN A 187 4.33 -15.82 3.66
C GLN A 187 4.33 -14.32 3.97
N THR A 188 3.39 -13.84 4.81
CA THR A 188 3.34 -12.43 5.23
C THR A 188 4.56 -12.05 6.06
N LEU A 189 4.91 -12.86 7.07
CA LEU A 189 6.08 -12.60 7.91
C LEU A 189 7.37 -12.65 7.10
N ASP A 190 7.53 -13.65 6.23
CA ASP A 190 8.67 -13.78 5.33
C ASP A 190 8.80 -12.58 4.37
N PHE A 191 7.67 -12.06 3.86
CA PHE A 191 7.66 -10.87 3.01
C PHE A 191 8.14 -9.62 3.76
N VAL A 192 7.59 -9.35 4.95
CA VAL A 192 7.95 -8.17 5.75
C VAL A 192 9.42 -8.25 6.19
N ALA A 193 9.90 -9.42 6.60
CA ALA A 193 11.26 -9.61 7.07
C ALA A 193 12.34 -9.40 5.98
N LYS A 194 11.99 -9.50 4.69
CA LYS A 194 12.93 -9.35 3.57
C LYS A 194 13.17 -7.90 3.14
N THR A 195 12.51 -6.93 3.76
CA THR A 195 12.67 -5.52 3.42
C THR A 195 12.85 -4.67 4.68
N SER A 196 13.66 -3.63 4.59
CA SER A 196 13.87 -2.64 5.65
C SER A 196 13.03 -1.38 5.47
N GLN A 197 11.99 -1.45 4.61
CA GLN A 197 11.14 -0.31 4.28
C GLN A 197 9.65 -0.65 4.31
N PHE A 198 9.23 -1.70 5.04
CA PHE A 198 7.84 -2.13 5.02
C PHE A 198 6.91 -1.08 5.64
#